data_AF-C5MC52-F1
#
_entry.id   AF-C5MC52-F1
#
_cell.length_a   1.000
_cell.length_b   1.000
_cell.length_c   1.000
_cell.angle_alpha   90.00
_cell.angle_beta   90.00
_cell.angle_gamma   90.00
#
_symmetry.space_group_name_H-M   'P 1'
#
loop_
_entity.id
_entity.type
_entity.pdbx_description
1 polymer ?
#
loop_
_entity_poly.entity_id
_entity_poly.type
_entity_poly.pdbx_seq_one_letter_code
_entity_poly.pdbx_strand_id
1 'polypeptide(L)'
;MSNDNQPSDDFTRRPNPKGWTAPKAPYNPYDPNDIRPAEGYPSEYKIPGQEPSGFSSIPKNPTQYQKINEIMERLNYTARPQSDLYPGQYKVLRKIETNKRLNLGSRYFGTLIMSGISIYALFFHRWNEGRENVFSDFYRFQLKLKEQLLGGLNELDYDDLYHPKAAGIVVKNVPDAVYIPDDMKKTKETEYNLNRPSEKHVLEAQRIQQQNEERMLKELDYHKEFAKSFMKENDISVENQDVSVVPNQDQKPRKKWFGIF
;
A
#
# COMPACT_ATOMS: atom_id res chain seq x y z
N MET A 1 -25.11 38.52 71.34
CA MET A 1 -24.35 38.19 72.56
C MET A 1 -25.01 36.92 73.08
N SER A 2 -24.42 35.73 73.06
CA SER A 2 -23.05 35.30 73.32
C SER A 2 -22.76 34.03 72.50
N ASN A 3 -21.60 33.96 71.83
CA ASN A 3 -21.12 32.74 71.18
C ASN A 3 -19.95 32.20 72.01
N ASP A 4 -20.14 31.02 72.58
CA ASP A 4 -19.16 30.25 73.34
C ASP A 4 -18.06 29.72 72.41
N ASN A 5 -16.86 30.31 72.49
CA ASN A 5 -15.65 29.71 71.94
C ASN A 5 -14.98 28.90 73.07
N GLN A 6 -15.25 27.59 73.11
CA GLN A 6 -14.43 26.65 73.86
C GLN A 6 -13.04 26.54 73.19
N PRO A 7 -11.93 26.76 73.90
CA PRO A 7 -10.61 26.37 73.41
C PRO A 7 -10.54 24.84 73.36
N SER A 8 -10.13 24.31 72.21
CA SER A 8 -9.96 22.89 71.97
C SER A 8 -8.90 22.30 72.93
N ASP A 9 -9.20 21.12 73.46
CA ASP A 9 -8.29 20.31 74.25
C ASP A 9 -6.96 20.11 73.51
N ASP A 10 -5.92 20.80 73.99
CA ASP A 10 -4.53 20.52 73.65
C ASP A 10 -4.22 19.07 74.05
N PHE A 11 -4.02 18.20 73.06
CA PHE A 11 -3.53 16.85 73.28
C PHE A 11 -2.22 16.90 74.08
N THR A 12 -2.29 16.58 75.37
CA THR A 12 -1.13 16.46 76.27
C THR A 12 -0.20 15.36 75.74
N ARG A 13 0.79 15.75 74.92
CA ARG A 13 1.86 14.86 74.46
C ARG A 13 2.63 14.34 75.68
N ARG A 14 2.91 13.03 75.70
CA ARG A 14 3.78 12.44 76.73
C ARG A 14 5.13 13.17 76.74
N PRO A 15 5.71 13.49 77.91
CA PRO A 15 7.02 14.12 77.97
C PRO A 15 8.06 13.19 77.34
N ASN A 16 9.00 13.79 76.60
CA ASN A 16 10.09 13.04 75.98
C ASN A 16 10.94 12.35 77.06
N PRO A 17 11.49 11.14 76.79
CA PRO A 17 12.29 10.41 77.77
C PRO A 17 13.55 11.18 78.17
N LYS A 18 14.06 10.92 79.39
CA LYS A 18 15.25 11.59 79.92
C LYS A 18 16.45 11.31 79.00
N GLY A 19 16.99 12.34 78.36
CA GLY A 19 18.09 12.24 77.38
C GLY A 19 17.66 12.41 75.91
N TRP A 20 16.37 12.57 75.62
CA TRP A 20 15.91 12.91 74.28
C TRP A 20 16.30 14.33 73.90
N THR A 21 17.02 14.47 72.80
CA THR A 21 17.29 15.75 72.15
C THR A 21 16.44 15.85 70.90
N ALA A 22 15.84 17.01 70.65
CA ALA A 22 15.12 17.23 69.40
C ALA A 22 16.09 17.10 68.22
N PRO A 23 15.65 16.54 67.08
CA PRO A 23 16.46 16.58 65.87
C PRO A 23 16.77 18.05 65.55
N LYS A 24 18.06 18.41 65.57
CA LYS A 24 18.50 19.78 65.26
C LYS A 24 18.29 20.02 63.77
N ALA A 25 17.73 21.18 63.41
CA ALA A 25 17.62 21.60 62.02
C ALA A 25 19.02 21.66 61.38
N PRO A 26 19.13 21.64 60.04
CA PRO A 26 20.40 21.86 59.35
C PRO A 26 21.09 23.12 59.88
N TYR A 27 22.42 23.11 59.87
CA TYR A 27 23.27 24.14 60.49
C TYR A 27 22.74 25.56 60.28
N ASN A 28 22.56 26.25 61.41
CA ASN A 28 22.17 27.65 61.40
C ASN A 28 23.44 28.53 61.46
N PRO A 29 23.81 29.22 60.38
CA PRO A 29 25.01 30.06 60.37
C PRO A 29 24.93 31.27 61.31
N TYR A 30 23.75 31.55 61.87
CA TYR A 30 23.51 32.65 62.80
C TYR A 30 23.48 32.20 64.27
N ASP A 31 23.60 30.91 64.56
CA ASP A 31 23.71 30.39 65.93
C ASP A 31 25.20 30.13 66.27
N PRO A 32 25.82 30.93 67.16
CA PRO A 32 27.24 30.80 67.48
C PRO A 32 27.60 29.50 68.21
N ASN A 33 26.62 28.77 68.74
CA ASN A 33 26.82 27.46 69.37
C ASN A 33 26.64 26.30 68.39
N ASP A 34 26.23 26.56 67.16
CA ASP A 34 26.14 25.55 66.12
C ASP A 34 27.49 25.45 65.42
N ILE A 35 28.21 24.35 65.63
CA ILE A 35 29.52 24.13 65.01
C ILE A 35 29.30 23.22 63.80
N ARG A 36 29.61 23.72 62.61
CA ARG A 36 29.52 22.95 61.36
C ARG A 36 30.46 21.73 61.43
N PRO A 37 30.02 20.53 61.02
CA PRO A 37 30.94 19.40 60.85
C PRO A 37 32.03 19.75 59.81
N ALA A 38 33.26 19.30 60.06
CA ALA A 38 34.42 19.66 59.22
C ALA A 38 34.24 19.25 57.74
N GLU A 39 33.54 18.14 57.51
CA GLU A 39 33.22 17.60 56.19
C GLU A 39 31.95 18.20 55.56
N GLY A 40 31.31 19.21 56.20
CA GLY A 40 30.05 19.82 55.76
C GLY A 40 28.83 18.88 55.81
N TYR A 41 27.65 19.38 55.45
CA TYR A 41 26.45 18.52 55.38
C TYR A 41 26.31 17.87 54.00
N PRO A 42 25.89 16.60 53.91
CA PRO A 42 25.64 15.93 52.62
C PRO A 42 24.68 16.69 51.69
N SER A 43 23.79 17.53 52.24
CA SER A 43 22.87 18.39 51.47
C SER A 43 23.54 19.60 50.82
N GLU A 44 24.72 20.00 51.26
CA GLU A 44 25.50 21.11 50.70
C GLU A 44 26.37 20.65 49.51
N TYR A 45 26.71 19.37 49.46
CA TYR A 45 27.48 18.78 48.38
C TYR A 45 26.57 18.38 47.24
N LYS A 46 26.46 19.27 46.25
CA LYS A 46 25.77 18.95 45.00
C LYS A 46 26.58 17.91 44.24
N ILE A 47 25.89 16.86 43.80
CA ILE A 47 26.48 15.86 42.90
C ILE A 47 26.86 16.59 41.60
N PRO A 48 28.14 16.55 41.18
CA PRO A 48 28.59 17.25 40.00
C PRO A 48 27.80 16.77 38.77
N GLY A 49 27.26 17.72 37.99
CA GLY A 49 26.60 17.46 36.71
C GLY A 49 25.08 17.29 36.74
N GLN A 50 24.43 17.27 37.92
CA GLN A 50 22.98 17.12 37.97
C GLN A 50 22.19 18.42 37.82
N GLU A 51 22.68 19.58 38.27
CA GLU A 51 21.87 20.81 38.22
C GLU A 51 22.25 21.76 37.07
N PRO A 52 21.25 22.41 36.44
CA PRO A 52 21.48 23.49 35.50
C PRO A 52 22.12 24.68 36.26
N SER A 53 23.30 25.14 35.80
CA SER A 53 24.00 26.29 36.39
C SER A 53 23.31 27.62 36.05
N GLY A 54 22.36 28.05 36.88
CA GLY A 54 21.72 29.37 36.80
C GLY A 54 20.44 29.41 35.95
N PHE A 55 19.74 30.55 35.98
CA PHE A 55 18.41 30.75 35.39
C PHE A 55 18.32 30.51 33.87
N SER A 56 19.45 30.60 33.15
CA SER A 56 19.51 30.44 31.69
C SER A 56 19.91 29.04 31.22
N SER A 57 20.19 28.12 32.15
CA SER A 57 20.75 26.82 31.79
C SER A 57 19.65 25.79 31.52
N ILE A 58 19.81 25.08 30.40
CA ILE A 58 18.84 24.10 29.91
C ILE A 58 18.90 22.86 30.81
N PRO A 59 17.76 22.39 31.37
CA PRO A 59 17.75 21.19 32.20
C PRO A 59 18.21 19.97 31.41
N LYS A 60 19.11 19.17 31.98
CA LYS A 60 19.64 17.96 31.32
C LYS A 60 18.76 16.73 31.58
N ASN A 61 17.95 16.74 32.65
CA ASN A 61 17.13 15.60 33.07
C ASN A 61 15.63 15.88 32.87
N PRO A 62 14.83 14.87 32.44
CA PRO A 62 13.40 15.05 32.20
C PRO A 62 12.59 15.39 33.46
N THR A 63 13.03 14.91 34.63
CA THR A 63 12.40 15.20 35.92
C THR A 63 12.53 16.65 36.37
N GLN A 64 13.48 17.40 35.81
CA GLN A 64 13.68 18.82 36.12
C GLN A 64 12.67 19.70 35.39
N TYR A 65 12.30 19.34 34.17
CA TYR A 65 11.25 20.01 33.43
C TYR A 65 9.89 19.90 34.14
N GLN A 66 9.60 18.76 34.75
CA GLN A 66 8.38 18.58 35.55
C GLN A 66 8.36 19.51 36.75
N LYS A 67 9.46 19.60 37.50
CA LYS A 67 9.58 20.52 38.65
C LYS A 67 9.46 21.98 38.24
N ILE A 68 10.07 22.38 37.11
CA ILE A 68 9.96 23.75 36.60
C ILE A 68 8.51 24.05 36.19
N ASN A 69 7.84 23.14 35.50
CA ASN A 69 6.43 23.33 35.12
C ASN A 69 5.54 23.46 36.35
N GLU A 70 5.72 22.61 37.37
CA GLU A 70 4.98 22.68 38.63
C GLU A 70 5.23 24.01 39.38
N ILE A 71 6.48 24.47 39.43
CA ILE A 71 6.84 25.77 40.01
C ILE A 71 6.19 26.92 39.23
N MET A 72 6.18 26.85 37.89
CA MET A 72 5.59 27.88 37.03
C MET A 72 4.05 27.91 37.13
N GLU A 73 3.40 26.75 37.22
CA GLU A 73 1.96 26.63 37.49
C GLU A 73 1.61 27.23 38.86
N ARG A 74 2.39 26.93 39.90
CA ARG A 74 2.20 27.49 41.24
C ARG A 74 2.40 29.00 41.31
N LEU A 75 3.26 29.56 40.45
CA LEU A 75 3.53 30.99 40.35
C LEU A 75 2.46 31.77 39.56
N ASN A 76 1.39 31.12 39.07
CA ASN A 76 0.43 31.69 38.10
C ASN A 76 1.15 32.36 36.91
N TYR A 77 2.36 31.92 36.57
CA TYR A 77 3.13 32.51 35.50
C TYR A 77 2.63 31.94 34.18
N THR A 78 1.68 32.65 33.57
CA THR A 78 1.37 32.41 32.17
C THR A 78 2.51 32.98 31.33
N ALA A 79 3.33 32.11 30.75
CA ALA A 79 4.52 32.48 29.95
C ALA A 79 4.24 33.33 28.69
N ARG A 80 3.00 33.82 28.52
CA ARG A 80 2.54 34.59 27.37
C ARG A 80 2.26 36.03 27.81
N PRO A 81 2.78 37.05 27.11
CA PRO A 81 2.40 38.43 27.37
C PRO A 81 0.89 38.64 27.07
N GLN A 82 0.24 39.52 27.83
CA GLN A 82 -1.15 39.93 27.56
C GLN A 82 -1.23 40.60 26.18
N SER A 83 -2.37 40.44 25.50
CA SER A 83 -2.58 41.00 24.17
C SER A 83 -3.00 42.47 24.25
N ASP A 84 -2.30 43.33 23.52
CA ASP A 84 -2.59 44.77 23.50
C ASP A 84 -3.89 45.06 22.74
N LEU A 85 -4.30 44.16 21.84
CA LEU A 85 -5.46 44.30 20.97
C LEU A 85 -6.76 43.74 21.58
N TYR A 86 -6.66 42.68 22.39
CA TYR A 86 -7.81 42.01 23.03
C TYR A 86 -7.60 41.91 24.54
N PRO A 87 -8.26 42.75 25.35
CA PRO A 87 -8.09 42.73 26.80
C PRO A 87 -8.53 41.37 27.38
N GLY A 88 -7.74 40.84 28.32
CA GLY A 88 -8.00 39.54 28.96
C GLY A 88 -7.57 38.31 28.15
N GLN A 89 -6.99 38.50 26.95
CA GLN A 89 -6.43 37.40 26.16
C GLN A 89 -4.90 37.49 26.10
N TYR A 90 -4.24 36.33 26.10
CA TYR A 90 -2.79 36.25 25.93
C TYR A 90 -2.38 36.27 24.46
N LYS A 91 -1.24 36.88 24.13
CA LYS A 91 -0.65 36.82 22.79
C LYS A 91 -0.33 35.36 22.46
N VAL A 92 -0.93 34.85 21.39
CA VAL A 92 -0.62 33.53 20.84
C VAL A 92 0.28 33.70 19.63
N LEU A 93 1.47 33.08 19.67
CA LEU A 93 2.33 32.98 18.50
C LEU A 93 1.62 32.08 17.47
N ARG A 94 1.00 32.70 16.47
CA ARG A 94 0.49 31.97 15.31
C ARG A 94 1.65 31.77 14.35
N LYS A 95 1.92 30.50 13.98
CA LYS A 95 2.86 30.19 12.91
C LYS A 95 2.38 30.88 11.63
N ILE A 96 3.16 31.82 11.11
CA ILE A 96 2.89 32.47 9.83
C ILE A 96 3.48 31.57 8.75
N GLU A 97 2.64 30.75 8.13
CA GLU A 97 3.04 29.95 6.96
C GLU A 97 3.00 30.83 5.72
N THR A 98 4.12 31.52 5.44
CA THR A 98 4.27 32.42 4.29
C THR A 98 3.97 31.72 2.96
N ASN A 99 4.37 30.45 2.83
CA ASN A 99 4.20 29.65 1.61
C ASN A 99 2.93 28.80 1.59
N LYS A 100 1.97 29.03 2.50
CA LYS A 100 0.76 28.18 2.60
C LYS A 100 -0.03 28.11 1.28
N ARG A 101 -0.18 29.25 0.60
CA ARG A 101 -0.90 29.32 -0.69
C ARG A 101 -0.15 28.58 -1.80
N LEU A 102 1.18 28.70 -1.83
CA LEU A 102 2.03 27.99 -2.79
C LEU A 102 1.97 26.49 -2.57
N ASN A 103 2.12 26.02 -1.33
CA ASN A 103 2.06 24.59 -1.00
C ASN A 103 0.69 23.98 -1.30
N LEU A 104 -0.38 24.74 -1.08
CA LEU A 104 -1.73 24.33 -1.42
C LEU A 104 -1.91 24.26 -2.93
N GLY A 105 -1.42 25.26 -3.67
CA GLY A 105 -1.41 25.26 -5.13
C GLY A 105 -0.59 24.12 -5.74
N SER A 106 0.62 23.86 -5.23
CA SER A 106 1.48 22.78 -5.71
C SER A 106 0.87 21.41 -5.43
N ARG A 107 0.19 21.23 -4.30
CA ARG A 107 -0.54 19.99 -4.00
C ARG A 107 -1.65 19.74 -5.00
N TYR A 108 -2.51 20.73 -5.26
CA TYR A 108 -3.60 20.58 -6.22
C TYR A 108 -3.09 20.38 -7.65
N PHE A 109 -2.07 21.14 -8.05
CA PHE A 109 -1.43 21.00 -9.35
C PHE A 109 -0.81 19.62 -9.55
N GLY A 110 -0.09 19.11 -8.53
CA GLY A 110 0.47 17.77 -8.55
C GLY A 110 -0.60 16.70 -8.65
N THR A 111 -1.70 16.82 -7.88
CA THR A 111 -2.82 15.88 -7.99
C THR A 111 -3.49 15.92 -9.37
N LEU A 112 -3.65 17.11 -9.95
CA LEU A 112 -4.25 17.28 -11.27
C LEU A 112 -3.38 16.62 -12.35
N ILE A 113 -2.08 16.89 -12.35
CA ILE A 113 -1.15 16.26 -13.31
C ILE A 113 -1.15 14.75 -13.17
N MET A 114 -1.01 14.23 -11.94
CA MET A 114 -0.98 12.78 -11.72
C MET A 114 -2.30 12.12 -12.12
N SER A 115 -3.44 12.76 -11.85
CA SER A 115 -4.74 12.28 -12.34
C SER A 115 -4.83 12.31 -13.85
N GLY A 116 -4.32 13.35 -14.51
CA GLY A 116 -4.34 13.48 -15.97
C GLY A 116 -3.50 12.40 -16.64
N ILE A 117 -2.28 12.18 -16.14
CA ILE A 117 -1.40 11.10 -16.62
C ILE A 117 -2.06 9.75 -16.40
N SER A 118 -2.67 9.52 -15.24
CA SER A 118 -3.34 8.24 -14.93
C SER A 118 -4.53 7.99 -15.85
N ILE A 119 -5.38 8.99 -16.08
CA ILE A 119 -6.54 8.89 -16.99
C ILE A 119 -6.06 8.64 -18.42
N TYR A 120 -5.06 9.39 -18.88
CA TYR A 120 -4.47 9.19 -20.21
C TYR A 120 -3.91 7.77 -20.38
N ALA A 121 -3.13 7.32 -19.40
CA ALA A 121 -2.54 5.99 -19.38
C ALA A 121 -3.60 4.89 -19.39
N LEU A 122 -4.70 5.04 -18.66
CA LEU A 122 -5.74 4.00 -18.59
C LEU A 122 -6.65 3.97 -19.83
N PHE A 123 -7.06 5.14 -20.35
CA PHE A 123 -8.12 5.24 -21.36
C PHE A 123 -7.63 5.51 -22.77
N PHE A 124 -6.47 6.13 -22.96
CA PHE A 124 -6.03 6.59 -24.30
C PHE A 124 -4.74 5.92 -24.75
N HIS A 125 -3.91 5.45 -23.81
CA HIS A 125 -2.63 4.83 -24.13
C HIS A 125 -2.80 3.37 -24.56
N ARG A 126 -2.28 3.03 -25.74
CA ARG A 126 -2.27 1.64 -26.23
C ARG A 126 -1.12 0.86 -25.61
N TRP A 127 -1.45 0.01 -24.64
CA TRP A 127 -0.50 -0.89 -23.99
C TRP A 127 -0.26 -2.18 -24.78
N ASN A 128 0.94 -2.76 -24.65
CA ASN A 128 1.29 -4.08 -25.22
C ASN A 128 0.87 -4.26 -26.69
N GLU A 129 1.01 -3.22 -27.51
CA GLU A 129 0.64 -3.24 -28.94
C GLU A 129 -0.83 -3.63 -29.23
N GLY A 130 -1.74 -3.42 -28.26
CA GLY A 130 -3.16 -3.76 -28.37
C GLY A 130 -3.51 -5.18 -27.92
N ARG A 131 -2.56 -5.93 -27.34
CA ARG A 131 -2.86 -7.22 -26.70
C ARG A 131 -3.66 -7.01 -25.42
N GLU A 132 -4.56 -7.94 -25.13
CA GLU A 132 -5.37 -7.89 -23.92
C GLU A 132 -4.54 -7.78 -22.65
N ASN A 133 -4.97 -6.88 -21.78
CA ASN A 133 -4.38 -6.57 -20.50
C ASN A 133 -5.46 -6.06 -19.53
N VAL A 134 -5.11 -5.84 -18.27
CA VAL A 134 -6.08 -5.39 -17.25
C VAL A 134 -6.71 -4.02 -17.58
N PHE A 135 -6.06 -3.21 -18.42
CA PHE A 135 -6.52 -1.89 -18.80
C PHE A 135 -7.27 -1.85 -20.15
N SER A 136 -7.36 -2.97 -20.87
CA SER A 136 -7.92 -2.99 -22.22
C SER A 136 -9.40 -2.62 -22.24
N ASP A 137 -10.13 -2.95 -21.17
CA ASP A 137 -11.55 -2.64 -21.05
C ASP A 137 -11.82 -1.13 -20.97
N PHE A 138 -10.99 -0.39 -20.25
CA PHE A 138 -11.09 1.06 -20.15
C PHE A 138 -10.77 1.74 -21.48
N TYR A 139 -9.71 1.28 -22.15
CA TYR A 139 -9.36 1.74 -23.49
C TYR A 139 -10.47 1.45 -24.51
N ARG A 140 -11.01 0.23 -24.54
CA ARG A 140 -12.13 -0.13 -25.44
C ARG A 140 -13.41 0.65 -25.13
N PHE A 141 -13.69 0.94 -23.86
CA PHE A 141 -14.82 1.79 -23.50
C PHE A 141 -14.67 3.21 -24.08
N GLN A 142 -13.46 3.78 -24.01
CA GLN A 142 -13.15 5.06 -24.65
C GLN A 142 -13.31 4.97 -26.17
N LEU A 143 -12.87 3.89 -26.81
CA LEU A 143 -13.06 3.68 -28.26
C LEU A 143 -14.54 3.58 -28.64
N LYS A 144 -15.37 2.89 -27.85
CA LYS A 144 -16.83 2.83 -28.07
C LYS A 144 -17.46 4.22 -28.00
N LEU A 145 -17.09 5.01 -26.99
CA LEU A 145 -17.55 6.41 -26.88
C LEU A 145 -17.06 7.26 -28.06
N LYS A 146 -15.81 7.05 -28.49
CA LYS A 146 -15.21 7.74 -29.65
C LYS A 146 -15.98 7.41 -30.93
N GLU A 147 -16.30 6.14 -31.16
CA GLU A 147 -17.11 5.68 -32.30
C GLU A 147 -18.50 6.32 -32.28
N GLN A 148 -19.16 6.33 -31.11
CA GLN A 148 -20.49 6.90 -30.95
C GLN A 148 -20.52 8.43 -31.13
N LEU A 149 -19.49 9.15 -30.70
CA LEU A 149 -19.44 10.61 -30.76
C LEU A 149 -18.91 11.14 -32.09
N LEU A 150 -17.90 10.50 -32.68
CA LEU A 150 -17.23 10.97 -33.90
C LEU A 150 -17.71 10.24 -35.16
N GLY A 151 -18.53 9.20 -35.02
CA GLY A 151 -19.13 8.46 -36.14
C GLY A 151 -18.16 7.56 -36.90
N GLY A 152 -16.94 7.38 -36.40
CA GLY A 152 -15.92 6.54 -37.02
C GLY A 152 -14.66 6.39 -36.18
N LEU A 153 -13.98 5.27 -36.38
CA LEU A 153 -12.69 4.93 -35.77
C LEU A 153 -11.61 4.82 -36.83
N ASN A 154 -10.36 5.04 -36.44
CA ASN A 154 -9.22 4.73 -37.31
C ASN A 154 -9.13 3.20 -37.50
N GLU A 155 -8.54 2.72 -38.59
CA GLU A 155 -8.48 1.28 -38.89
C GLU A 155 -7.85 0.48 -37.74
N LEU A 156 -6.79 1.01 -37.13
CA LEU A 156 -6.15 0.41 -35.95
C LEU A 156 -7.06 0.38 -34.71
N ASP A 157 -7.78 1.47 -34.45
CA ASP A 157 -8.69 1.56 -33.30
C ASP A 157 -9.92 0.66 -33.51
N TYR A 158 -10.36 0.51 -34.76
CA TYR A 158 -11.44 -0.38 -35.14
C TYR A 158 -11.06 -1.85 -34.92
N ASP A 159 -9.86 -2.24 -35.36
CA ASP A 159 -9.32 -3.58 -35.11
C ASP A 159 -9.16 -3.86 -33.62
N ASP A 160 -8.63 -2.90 -32.85
CA ASP A 160 -8.47 -3.05 -31.39
C ASP A 160 -9.82 -3.16 -30.64
N LEU A 161 -10.92 -2.64 -31.21
CA LEU A 161 -12.27 -2.71 -30.64
C LEU A 161 -13.02 -3.99 -31.01
N TYR A 162 -12.99 -4.40 -32.28
CA TYR A 162 -13.79 -5.52 -32.80
C TYR A 162 -13.01 -6.84 -32.91
N HIS A 163 -11.68 -6.79 -33.06
CA HIS A 163 -10.80 -7.96 -33.17
C HIS A 163 -9.72 -7.93 -32.07
N PRO A 164 -10.12 -8.10 -30.80
CA PRO A 164 -9.20 -8.04 -29.69
C PRO A 164 -8.10 -9.10 -29.79
N LYS A 165 -6.83 -8.68 -29.75
CA LYS A 165 -5.69 -9.60 -29.73
C LYS A 165 -5.62 -10.29 -28.37
N ALA A 166 -5.65 -11.63 -28.39
CA ALA A 166 -5.58 -12.44 -27.19
C ALA A 166 -4.39 -12.04 -26.29
N ALA A 167 -4.62 -12.08 -24.98
CA ALA A 167 -3.57 -11.85 -24.01
C ALA A 167 -2.46 -12.86 -24.27
N GLY A 168 -1.23 -12.40 -24.52
CA GLY A 168 -0.05 -13.27 -24.71
C GLY A 168 0.36 -14.02 -23.43
N ILE A 169 -0.56 -14.17 -22.48
CA ILE A 169 -0.38 -14.83 -21.20
C ILE A 169 -0.44 -16.32 -21.46
N VAL A 170 0.73 -16.92 -21.60
CA VAL A 170 0.86 -18.37 -21.53
C VAL A 170 0.58 -18.78 -20.09
N VAL A 171 -0.60 -19.33 -19.82
CA VAL A 171 -0.91 -19.93 -18.52
C VAL A 171 0.08 -21.07 -18.32
N LYS A 172 1.03 -20.89 -17.40
CA LYS A 172 1.96 -21.96 -17.04
C LYS A 172 1.18 -23.03 -16.28
N ASN A 173 1.23 -24.25 -16.79
CA ASN A 173 0.63 -25.43 -16.17
C ASN A 173 1.18 -25.61 -14.76
N VAL A 174 0.34 -26.13 -13.86
CA VAL A 174 0.79 -26.51 -12.52
C VAL A 174 1.40 -27.91 -12.62
N PRO A 175 2.66 -28.11 -12.19
CA PRO A 175 3.25 -29.44 -12.18
C PRO A 175 2.43 -30.36 -11.26
N ASP A 176 2.25 -31.61 -11.67
CA ASP A 176 1.36 -32.56 -10.97
C ASP A 176 1.72 -32.77 -9.49
N ALA A 177 3.00 -32.62 -9.12
CA ALA A 177 3.47 -32.70 -7.74
C ALA A 177 2.91 -31.60 -6.81
N VAL A 178 2.48 -30.47 -7.38
CA VAL A 178 1.93 -29.31 -6.66
C VAL A 178 0.41 -29.21 -6.84
N TYR A 179 -0.17 -30.06 -7.70
CA TYR A 179 -1.60 -30.07 -7.95
C TYR A 179 -2.36 -30.71 -6.77
N ILE A 180 -3.32 -29.97 -6.22
CA ILE A 180 -4.18 -30.45 -5.14
C ILE A 180 -5.34 -31.24 -5.79
N PRO A 181 -5.60 -32.50 -5.40
CA PRO A 181 -6.75 -33.25 -5.91
C PRO A 181 -8.08 -32.56 -5.60
N ASP A 182 -9.07 -32.69 -6.48
CA ASP A 182 -10.36 -31.99 -6.36
C ASP A 182 -11.08 -32.26 -5.03
N ASP A 183 -10.95 -33.47 -4.49
CA ASP A 183 -11.56 -33.87 -3.21
C ASP A 183 -10.93 -33.17 -1.99
N MET A 184 -9.70 -32.69 -2.11
CA MET A 184 -8.96 -31.99 -1.05
C MET A 184 -9.01 -30.47 -1.20
N LYS A 185 -9.62 -29.95 -2.27
CA LYS A 185 -9.71 -28.51 -2.52
C LYS A 185 -10.80 -27.88 -1.64
N LYS A 186 -10.41 -26.85 -0.87
CA LYS A 186 -11.34 -26.04 -0.09
C LYS A 186 -12.21 -25.12 -0.94
N THR A 187 -11.73 -24.73 -2.13
CA THR A 187 -12.43 -23.87 -3.08
C THR A 187 -12.98 -24.70 -4.22
N LYS A 188 -14.30 -24.81 -4.31
CA LYS A 188 -14.97 -25.35 -5.50
C LYS A 188 -14.84 -24.35 -6.65
N GLU A 189 -14.68 -24.88 -7.86
CA GLU A 189 -14.64 -24.06 -9.08
C GLU A 189 -15.98 -23.35 -9.26
N THR A 190 -15.91 -22.05 -9.54
CA THR A 190 -17.06 -21.21 -9.89
C THR A 190 -16.77 -20.53 -11.21
N GLU A 191 -17.79 -19.96 -11.86
CA GLU A 191 -17.65 -19.24 -13.13
C GLU A 191 -16.56 -18.14 -13.09
N TYR A 192 -16.33 -17.55 -11.91
CA TYR A 192 -15.34 -16.49 -11.70
C TYR A 192 -14.01 -16.97 -11.13
N ASN A 193 -13.90 -18.24 -10.74
CA ASN A 193 -12.70 -18.79 -10.12
C ASN A 193 -12.43 -20.19 -10.66
N LEU A 194 -11.83 -20.22 -11.86
CA LEU A 194 -11.34 -21.44 -12.48
C LEU A 194 -9.95 -21.77 -11.95
N ASN A 195 -9.74 -23.05 -11.64
CA ASN A 195 -8.40 -23.52 -11.29
C ASN A 195 -7.52 -23.60 -12.54
N ARG A 196 -6.21 -23.51 -12.31
CA ARG A 196 -5.24 -23.79 -13.36
C ARG A 196 -5.25 -25.28 -13.70
N PRO A 197 -5.14 -25.64 -14.99
CA PRO A 197 -5.04 -27.04 -15.39
C PRO A 197 -3.74 -27.66 -14.87
N SER A 198 -3.82 -28.94 -14.49
CA SER A 198 -2.66 -29.78 -14.20
C SER A 198 -1.95 -30.19 -15.50
N GLU A 199 -0.72 -30.66 -15.39
CA GLU A 199 0.04 -31.17 -16.53
C GLU A 199 -0.65 -32.40 -17.13
N LYS A 200 -1.17 -33.29 -16.29
CA LYS A 200 -1.97 -34.44 -16.74
C LYS A 200 -3.18 -34.05 -17.60
N HIS A 201 -3.94 -33.02 -17.21
CA HIS A 201 -5.11 -32.58 -17.99
C HIS A 201 -4.70 -32.04 -19.36
N VAL A 202 -3.55 -31.36 -19.43
CA VAL A 202 -3.02 -30.86 -20.70
C VAL A 202 -2.55 -32.01 -21.59
N LEU A 203 -1.89 -33.02 -21.02
CA LEU A 203 -1.49 -34.23 -21.76
C LEU A 203 -2.70 -35.00 -22.31
N GLU A 204 -3.77 -35.10 -21.52
CA GLU A 204 -5.01 -35.74 -21.96
C GLU A 204 -5.70 -34.94 -23.07
N ALA A 205 -5.76 -33.60 -22.94
CA ALA A 205 -6.29 -32.72 -23.97
C ALA A 205 -5.50 -32.84 -25.28
N GLN A 206 -4.17 -32.91 -25.21
CA GLN A 206 -3.31 -33.14 -26.38
C GLN A 206 -3.57 -34.50 -27.03
N ARG A 207 -3.76 -35.55 -26.22
CA ARG A 207 -4.11 -36.88 -26.72
C ARG A 207 -5.45 -36.87 -27.47
N ILE A 208 -6.46 -36.23 -26.91
CA ILE A 208 -7.79 -36.10 -27.55
C ILE A 208 -7.68 -35.30 -28.85
N GLN A 209 -6.93 -34.20 -28.84
CA GLN A 209 -6.67 -33.40 -30.02
C GLN A 209 -6.02 -34.24 -31.13
N GLN A 210 -4.97 -35.00 -30.81
CA GLN A 210 -4.30 -35.87 -31.77
C GLN A 210 -5.24 -36.94 -32.34
N GLN A 211 -6.07 -37.56 -31.49
CA GLN A 211 -7.06 -38.55 -31.95
C GLN A 211 -8.09 -37.95 -32.91
N ASN A 212 -8.53 -36.71 -32.67
CA ASN A 212 -9.45 -36.01 -33.55
C ASN A 212 -8.79 -35.64 -34.89
N GLU A 213 -7.52 -35.20 -34.86
CA GLU A 213 -6.74 -34.91 -36.05
C GLU A 213 -6.53 -36.19 -36.89
N GLU A 214 -6.20 -37.32 -36.26
CA GLU A 214 -6.07 -38.62 -36.93
C GLU A 214 -7.40 -39.10 -37.52
N ARG A 215 -8.52 -38.90 -36.82
CA ARG A 215 -9.86 -39.23 -37.33
C ARG A 215 -10.18 -38.39 -38.57
N MET A 216 -9.99 -37.07 -38.51
CA MET A 216 -10.21 -36.20 -39.67
C MET A 216 -9.32 -36.57 -40.86
N LEU A 217 -8.05 -36.92 -40.63
CA LEU A 217 -7.16 -37.36 -41.70
C LEU A 217 -7.66 -38.65 -42.35
N LYS A 218 -8.10 -39.63 -41.55
CA LYS A 218 -8.69 -40.87 -42.07
C LYS A 218 -9.98 -40.63 -42.86
N GLU A 219 -10.85 -39.73 -42.40
CA GLU A 219 -12.07 -39.36 -43.12
C GLU A 219 -11.75 -38.71 -44.47
N LEU A 220 -10.78 -37.78 -44.51
CA LEU A 220 -10.33 -37.17 -45.75
C LEU A 220 -9.74 -38.18 -46.74
N ASP A 221 -8.98 -39.16 -46.25
CA ASP A 221 -8.42 -40.21 -47.09
C ASP A 221 -9.50 -41.15 -47.61
N TYR A 222 -10.48 -41.52 -46.76
CA TYR A 222 -11.66 -42.28 -47.18
C TYR A 222 -12.46 -41.54 -48.27
N HIS A 223 -12.66 -40.22 -48.11
CA HIS A 223 -13.35 -39.41 -49.12
C HIS A 223 -12.57 -39.34 -50.44
N LYS A 224 -11.23 -39.27 -50.40
CA LYS A 224 -10.41 -39.30 -51.62
C LYS A 224 -10.47 -40.66 -52.31
N GLU A 225 -10.42 -41.76 -51.58
CA GLU A 225 -10.55 -43.11 -52.14
C GLU A 225 -11.94 -43.36 -52.72
N PHE A 226 -12.98 -42.90 -52.04
CA PHE A 226 -14.34 -42.93 -52.54
C PHE A 226 -14.50 -42.10 -53.81
N ALA A 227 -13.98 -40.86 -53.84
CA ALA A 227 -14.00 -40.03 -55.05
C ALA A 227 -13.25 -40.71 -56.21
N LYS A 228 -12.06 -41.29 -55.97
CA LYS A 228 -11.30 -42.02 -57.00
C LYS A 228 -12.04 -43.24 -57.54
N SER A 229 -12.65 -44.04 -56.66
CA SER A 229 -13.41 -45.23 -57.07
C SER A 229 -14.69 -44.85 -57.82
N PHE A 230 -15.43 -43.84 -57.35
CA PHE A 230 -16.60 -43.30 -58.04
C PHE A 230 -16.26 -42.73 -59.43
N MET A 231 -15.12 -42.04 -59.57
CA MET A 231 -14.65 -41.56 -60.89
C MET A 231 -14.28 -42.70 -61.82
N LYS A 232 -13.70 -43.79 -61.28
CA LYS A 232 -13.31 -44.98 -62.05
C LYS A 232 -14.52 -45.80 -62.51
N GLU A 233 -15.58 -45.88 -61.71
CA GLU A 233 -16.79 -46.65 -62.04
C GLU A 233 -17.67 -45.95 -63.09
N ASN A 234 -17.66 -44.61 -63.12
CA ASN A 234 -18.45 -43.83 -64.07
C ASN A 234 -17.71 -43.50 -65.38
N ASP A 235 -16.51 -44.05 -65.62
CA ASP A 235 -15.69 -43.85 -66.82
C ASP A 235 -15.53 -42.36 -67.22
N ILE A 236 -15.46 -41.48 -66.21
CA ILE A 236 -15.21 -40.04 -66.43
C ILE A 236 -13.70 -39.87 -66.60
N SER A 237 -13.22 -39.92 -67.84
CA SER A 237 -11.83 -39.61 -68.18
C SER A 237 -11.57 -38.11 -67.98
N VAL A 238 -11.09 -37.74 -66.79
CA VAL A 238 -10.46 -36.43 -66.60
C VAL A 238 -9.06 -36.53 -67.18
N GLU A 239 -8.95 -36.17 -68.45
CA GLU A 239 -7.69 -35.83 -69.08
C GLU A 239 -6.99 -34.76 -68.21
N ASN A 240 -5.70 -34.97 -67.95
CA ASN A 240 -4.88 -34.20 -67.02
C ASN A 240 -5.13 -32.69 -67.13
N GLN A 241 -5.97 -32.16 -66.24
CA GLN A 241 -5.83 -30.79 -65.80
C GLN A 241 -5.10 -30.86 -64.48
N ASP A 242 -3.80 -30.56 -64.56
CA ASP A 242 -3.02 -30.11 -63.44
C ASP A 242 -3.88 -29.15 -62.62
N VAL A 243 -4.34 -29.62 -61.46
CA VAL A 243 -4.81 -28.75 -60.40
C VAL A 243 -3.56 -28.01 -59.94
N SER A 244 -3.24 -26.95 -60.68
CA SER A 244 -2.46 -25.83 -60.19
C SER A 244 -3.12 -25.42 -58.88
N VAL A 245 -2.48 -25.86 -57.81
CA VAL A 245 -2.65 -25.28 -56.48
C VAL A 245 -2.47 -23.79 -56.69
N VAL A 246 -3.59 -23.05 -56.70
CA VAL A 246 -3.55 -21.59 -56.58
C VAL A 246 -2.71 -21.32 -55.33
N PRO A 247 -1.54 -20.65 -55.44
CA PRO A 247 -0.76 -20.34 -54.27
C PRO A 247 -1.58 -19.34 -53.46
N ASN A 248 -2.21 -19.83 -52.39
CA ASN A 248 -2.77 -18.97 -51.36
C ASN A 248 -1.63 -18.07 -50.86
N GLN A 249 -1.67 -16.80 -51.25
CA GLN A 249 -0.68 -15.78 -50.90
C GLN A 249 -0.61 -15.48 -49.39
N ASP A 250 -1.43 -16.14 -48.57
CA ASP A 250 -1.49 -15.96 -47.11
C ASP A 250 -0.80 -17.05 -46.29
N GLN A 251 -0.10 -18.01 -46.91
CA GLN A 251 0.68 -18.99 -46.16
C GLN A 251 2.02 -18.39 -45.68
N LYS A 252 1.97 -17.61 -44.60
CA LYS A 252 3.14 -17.32 -43.77
C LYS A 252 3.84 -18.64 -43.44
N PRO A 253 5.19 -18.73 -43.53
CA PRO A 253 5.90 -19.97 -43.27
C PRO A 253 5.56 -20.46 -41.85
N ARG A 254 4.92 -21.64 -41.77
CA ARG A 254 4.66 -22.32 -40.50
C ARG A 254 6.02 -22.51 -39.81
N LYS A 255 6.19 -21.88 -38.65
CA LYS A 255 7.37 -22.08 -37.81
C LYS A 255 7.50 -23.58 -37.54
N LYS A 256 8.58 -24.18 -38.02
CA LYS A 256 8.94 -25.56 -37.67
C LYS A 256 9.11 -25.61 -36.16
N TRP A 257 8.17 -26.26 -35.49
CA TRP A 257 8.30 -26.57 -34.08
C TRP A 257 9.38 -27.64 -33.97
N PHE A 258 10.60 -27.23 -33.68
CA PHE A 258 11.62 -28.16 -33.20
C PHE A 258 11.22 -28.50 -31.76
N GLY A 259 10.58 -29.65 -31.61
CA GLY A 259 10.48 -30.29 -30.30
C GLY A 259 11.90 -30.51 -29.78
N ILE A 260 12.20 -29.88 -28.65
CA ILE A 260 13.37 -30.19 -27.83
C ILE A 260 12.85 -30.33 -26.40
N PHE A 261 13.31 -31.43 -25.79
CA PHE A 261 13.31 -31.80 -24.38
C PHE A 261 13.37 -30.65 -23.38
#